data_AF-A0A3B9FFF3-F1
#
_entry.id   AF-A0A3B9FFF3-F1
#
_cell.length_a   1.000
_cell.length_b   1.000
_cell.length_c   1.000
_cell.angle_alpha   90.00
_cell.angle_beta   90.00
_cell.angle_gamma   90.00
#
_symmetry.space_group_name_H-M   'P 1'
#
loop_
_entity.id
_entity.type
_entity.pdbx_description
1 polymer ?
#
loop_
_entity_poly.entity_id
_entity_poly.type
_entity_poly.pdbx_seq_one_letter_code
_entity_poly.pdbx_strand_id
1 'polypeptide(L)'
;MTETNSPDRKSRRGGGRDARRSARSSGNQQAATPFITRKIAPFDILSDEGAEIIENNAETILEEIGIDFRDDPEALTILRDVGCDVQGERV
;
A
#
# COMPACT_ATOMS: atom_id res chain seq x y z
N MET A 1 -38.85 -37.60 59.87
CA MET A 1 -38.79 -37.91 58.42
C MET A 1 -39.98 -37.24 57.79
N THR A 2 -39.83 -36.12 57.10
CA THR A 2 -39.34 -36.11 55.70
C THR A 2 -38.72 -34.76 55.32
N GLU A 3 -37.45 -34.79 54.90
CA GLU A 3 -36.90 -33.89 53.88
C GLU A 3 -37.62 -34.19 52.54
N THR A 4 -37.72 -33.34 51.52
CA THR A 4 -36.61 -32.72 50.79
C THR A 4 -37.13 -31.78 49.67
N ASN A 5 -36.38 -30.69 49.48
CA ASN A 5 -35.83 -30.22 48.21
C ASN A 5 -36.76 -29.58 47.13
N SER A 6 -36.66 -28.25 47.04
CA SER A 6 -37.18 -27.45 45.92
C SER A 6 -36.39 -27.70 44.63
N PRO A 7 -37.04 -27.69 43.44
CA PRO A 7 -36.34 -27.96 42.20
C PRO A 7 -35.49 -26.76 41.79
N ASP A 8 -34.20 -27.05 41.63
CA ASP A 8 -33.16 -26.21 41.07
C ASP A 8 -33.63 -25.56 39.74
N ARG A 9 -33.68 -24.22 39.71
CA ARG A 9 -34.03 -23.45 38.50
C ARG A 9 -32.89 -23.59 37.50
N LYS A 10 -32.93 -24.66 36.72
CA LYS A 10 -32.03 -24.88 35.58
C LYS A 10 -32.25 -23.76 34.56
N SER A 11 -31.42 -22.72 34.66
CA SER A 11 -31.27 -21.61 33.72
C SER A 11 -31.14 -22.18 32.31
N ARG A 12 -32.26 -22.22 31.60
CA ARG A 12 -32.31 -22.64 30.20
C ARG A 12 -31.78 -21.46 29.37
N ARG A 13 -30.75 -21.76 28.58
CA ARG A 13 -30.51 -21.20 27.24
C ARG A 13 -29.61 -19.95 27.15
N GLY A 14 -28.38 -20.06 27.67
CA GLY A 14 -27.29 -19.10 27.38
C GLY A 14 -26.40 -19.42 26.16
N GLY A 15 -26.58 -20.56 25.49
CA GLY A 15 -25.62 -21.01 24.46
C GLY A 15 -25.83 -20.46 23.05
N GLY A 16 -27.01 -19.91 22.74
CA GLY A 16 -27.32 -19.49 21.36
C GLY A 16 -26.59 -18.22 20.92
N ARG A 17 -26.40 -17.26 21.83
CA ARG A 17 -25.69 -16.01 21.53
C ARG A 17 -24.19 -16.25 21.36
N ASP A 18 -23.61 -17.07 22.23
CA ASP A 18 -22.21 -17.47 22.12
C ASP A 18 -22.00 -18.32 20.87
N ALA A 19 -22.83 -19.33 20.59
CA ALA A 19 -22.73 -20.11 19.36
C ALA A 19 -22.81 -19.25 18.09
N ARG A 20 -23.69 -18.24 18.07
CA ARG A 20 -23.78 -17.27 16.96
C ARG A 20 -22.56 -16.34 16.88
N ARG A 21 -21.94 -15.99 18.01
CA ARG A 21 -20.72 -15.17 18.06
C ARG A 21 -19.51 -15.99 17.57
N SER A 22 -19.39 -17.22 18.05
CA SER A 22 -18.37 -18.19 17.63
C SER A 22 -18.47 -18.51 16.15
N ALA A 23 -19.69 -18.73 15.63
CA ALA A 23 -19.93 -18.97 14.21
C ALA A 23 -19.51 -17.80 13.31
N ARG A 24 -19.63 -16.56 13.81
CA ARG A 24 -19.20 -15.34 13.11
C ARG A 24 -17.69 -15.11 13.20
N SER A 25 -17.04 -15.49 14.30
CA SER A 25 -15.58 -15.46 14.41
C SER A 25 -14.90 -16.62 13.69
N SER A 26 -15.62 -17.73 13.46
CA SER A 26 -15.11 -18.91 12.74
C SER A 26 -15.34 -18.86 11.23
N GLY A 27 -16.09 -17.88 10.72
CA GLY A 27 -16.19 -17.63 9.29
C GLY A 27 -14.90 -16.96 8.83
N ASN A 28 -14.03 -17.71 8.15
CA ASN A 28 -12.77 -17.30 7.52
C ASN A 28 -12.50 -15.78 7.48
N GLN A 29 -12.10 -15.21 8.62
CA GLN A 29 -11.30 -14.00 8.62
C GLN A 29 -9.85 -14.41 8.39
N GLN A 30 -9.60 -15.07 7.26
CA GLN A 30 -8.24 -15.16 6.78
C GLN A 30 -7.88 -13.72 6.44
N ALA A 31 -7.00 -13.13 7.26
CA ALA A 31 -6.41 -11.84 6.97
C ALA A 31 -5.98 -11.86 5.50
N ALA A 32 -6.40 -10.86 4.73
CA ALA A 32 -6.08 -10.80 3.32
C ALA A 32 -4.58 -11.01 3.15
N THR A 33 -4.21 -11.91 2.23
CA THR A 33 -2.81 -12.20 1.97
C THR A 33 -2.11 -10.88 1.64
N PRO A 34 -0.95 -10.57 2.24
CA PRO A 34 -0.24 -9.33 1.96
C PRO A 34 0.21 -9.27 0.49
N PHE A 35 0.86 -8.16 0.11
CA PHE A 35 1.40 -7.94 -1.23
C PHE A 35 2.14 -9.17 -1.81
N ILE A 36 2.15 -9.26 -3.14
CA ILE A 36 2.78 -10.38 -3.84
C ILE A 36 4.30 -10.22 -3.83
N THR A 37 5.02 -11.24 -3.37
CA THR A 37 6.46 -11.37 -3.60
C THR A 37 6.69 -12.17 -4.89
N ARG A 38 7.15 -11.50 -5.95
CA ARG A 38 7.49 -12.18 -7.21
C ARG A 38 8.68 -13.12 -7.00
N LYS A 39 8.55 -14.36 -7.48
CA LYS A 39 9.63 -15.37 -7.53
C LYS A 39 10.22 -15.55 -8.93
N ILE A 40 9.88 -14.65 -9.85
CA ILE A 40 10.31 -14.65 -11.24
C ILE A 40 10.94 -13.29 -11.57
N ALA A 41 11.91 -13.31 -12.48
CA ALA A 41 12.51 -12.10 -13.00
C ALA A 41 11.47 -11.25 -13.76
N PRO A 42 11.63 -9.92 -13.82
CA PRO A 42 10.94 -9.10 -14.81
C PRO A 42 11.20 -9.61 -16.23
N PHE A 43 10.27 -9.30 -17.14
CA PHE A 43 10.47 -9.54 -18.56
C PHE A 43 10.78 -8.22 -19.24
N ASP A 44 11.97 -8.11 -19.83
CA ASP A 44 12.44 -6.89 -20.48
C ASP A 44 12.14 -6.94 -21.97
N ILE A 45 11.49 -5.87 -22.45
CA ILE A 45 11.09 -5.72 -23.87
C ILE A 45 12.18 -4.98 -24.66
N LEU A 46 12.99 -4.18 -23.98
CA LEU A 46 14.08 -3.41 -24.56
C LEU A 46 15.39 -4.18 -24.42
N SER A 47 16.26 -4.04 -25.41
CA SER A 47 17.68 -4.37 -25.25
C SER A 47 18.37 -3.29 -24.42
N ASP A 48 19.55 -3.62 -23.87
CA ASP A 48 20.38 -2.65 -23.14
C ASP A 48 20.69 -1.40 -23.99
N GLU A 49 21.09 -1.59 -25.26
CA GLU A 49 21.29 -0.49 -26.21
C GLU A 49 20.03 0.35 -26.42
N GLY A 50 18.85 -0.28 -26.47
CA GLY A 50 17.58 0.44 -26.61
C GLY A 50 17.24 1.27 -25.37
N ALA A 51 17.58 0.76 -24.18
CA ALA A 51 17.43 1.51 -22.94
C ALA A 51 18.41 2.69 -22.89
N GLU A 52 19.68 2.50 -23.24
CA GLU A 52 20.69 3.56 -23.30
C GLU A 52 20.27 4.69 -24.24
N ILE A 53 19.68 4.39 -25.41
CA ILE A 53 19.17 5.43 -26.32
C ILE A 53 18.07 6.27 -25.65
N ILE A 54 17.15 5.63 -24.93
CA ILE A 54 16.08 6.34 -24.22
C ILE A 54 16.66 7.20 -23.10
N GLU A 55 17.62 6.68 -22.34
CA GLU A 55 18.29 7.41 -21.26
C GLU A 55 19.03 8.65 -21.79
N ASN A 56 19.87 8.49 -22.82
CA ASN A 56 20.59 9.61 -23.43
C ASN A 56 19.64 10.70 -23.96
N ASN A 57 18.54 10.29 -24.62
CA ASN A 57 17.54 11.25 -25.10
C ASN A 57 16.80 11.94 -23.95
N ALA A 58 16.54 11.23 -22.84
CA ALA A 58 15.94 11.82 -21.66
C ALA A 58 16.86 12.85 -21.01
N GLU A 59 18.17 12.58 -20.94
CA GLU A 59 19.17 13.56 -20.48
C GLU A 59 19.16 14.82 -21.35
N THR A 60 19.18 14.66 -22.68
CA THR A 60 19.08 15.80 -23.60
C THR A 60 17.79 16.60 -23.41
N ILE A 61 16.65 15.93 -23.22
CA ILE A 61 15.37 16.62 -22.96
C ILE A 61 15.45 17.41 -21.65
N LEU A 62 16.01 16.82 -20.59
CA LEU A 62 16.15 17.50 -19.30
C LEU A 62 17.08 18.71 -19.39
N GLU A 63 18.18 18.62 -20.14
CA GLU A 63 19.14 19.73 -20.27
C GLU A 63 18.65 20.83 -21.22
N GLU A 64 18.12 20.48 -22.39
CA GLU A 64 17.79 21.46 -23.44
C GLU A 64 16.38 22.05 -23.28
N ILE A 65 15.44 21.26 -22.76
CA ILE A 65 14.02 21.64 -22.64
C ILE A 65 13.66 21.92 -21.18
N GLY A 66 14.07 21.06 -20.26
CA GLY A 66 13.78 21.18 -18.83
C GLY A 66 12.36 20.78 -18.43
N ILE A 67 12.02 20.97 -17.15
CA ILE A 67 10.73 20.67 -16.54
C ILE A 67 10.20 21.90 -15.80
N ASP A 68 8.89 22.16 -15.95
CA ASP A 68 8.21 23.21 -15.20
C ASP A 68 7.81 22.75 -13.80
N PHE A 69 8.29 23.45 -12.78
CA PHE A 69 7.84 23.34 -11.39
C PHE A 69 7.01 24.57 -11.03
N ARG A 70 5.71 24.51 -11.34
CA ARG A 70 4.79 25.65 -11.23
C ARG A 70 4.23 25.81 -9.83
N ASP A 71 4.06 27.05 -9.40
CA ASP A 71 3.48 27.42 -8.09
C ASP A 71 4.18 26.76 -6.88
N ASP A 72 5.41 26.27 -7.03
CA ASP A 72 6.19 25.60 -5.99
C ASP A 72 7.59 26.23 -5.84
N PRO A 73 7.69 27.35 -5.11
CA PRO A 73 8.98 28.02 -4.89
C PRO A 73 9.96 27.19 -4.04
N GLU A 74 9.46 26.24 -3.25
CA GLU A 74 10.31 25.35 -2.44
C GLU A 74 11.05 24.36 -3.35
N ALA A 75 10.35 23.71 -4.28
CA ALA A 75 10.95 22.81 -5.26
C ALA A 75 12.03 23.51 -6.10
N LEU A 76 11.74 24.73 -6.58
CA LEU A 76 12.71 25.53 -7.35
C LEU A 76 13.97 25.86 -6.53
N THR A 77 13.82 26.09 -5.22
CA THR A 77 14.94 26.38 -4.32
C THR A 77 15.79 25.12 -4.11
N ILE A 78 15.16 23.98 -3.81
CA ILE A 78 15.86 22.70 -3.62
C ILE A 78 16.70 22.35 -4.85
N LEU A 79 16.12 22.49 -6.04
CA LEU A 79 16.79 22.14 -7.29
C LEU A 79 17.94 23.11 -7.61
N ARG A 80 17.75 24.40 -7.38
CA ARG A 80 18.83 25.40 -7.53
C ARG A 80 19.99 25.11 -6.57
N ASP A 81 19.71 24.74 -5.33
CA ASP A 81 20.72 24.51 -4.30
C ASP A 81 21.58 23.27 -4.60
N VAL A 82 21.06 22.29 -5.34
CA VAL A 82 21.83 21.12 -5.81
C VAL A 82 22.52 21.36 -7.16
N GLY A 83 22.40 22.57 -7.72
CA GLY A 83 23.14 23.00 -8.91
C GLY A 83 22.38 22.92 -10.23
N CYS A 84 21.06 22.71 -10.21
CA CYS A 84 20.25 22.82 -11.44
C CYS A 84 20.16 24.29 -11.89
N ASP A 85 20.15 24.53 -13.19
CA ASP A 85 19.81 25.85 -13.74
C ASP A 85 18.31 26.06 -13.58
N VAL A 86 17.89 27.25 -13.16
CA VAL A 86 16.47 27.54 -12.92
C VAL A 86 16.11 28.89 -13.50
N GLN A 87 15.35 28.87 -14.60
CA GLN A 87 14.91 30.00 -15.40
C GLN A 87 13.41 30.25 -15.19
N GLY A 88 13.09 31.11 -14.21
CA GLY A 88 11.71 31.34 -13.78
C GLY A 88 11.15 30.12 -13.05
N GLU A 89 10.16 29.45 -13.64
CA GLU A 89 9.59 28.19 -13.12
C GLU A 89 10.13 26.95 -13.84
N ARG A 90 11.02 27.12 -14.83
CA ARG A 90 11.65 26.02 -15.54
C ARG A 90 12.99 25.66 -14.92
N VAL A 91 13.18 24.38 -14.67
CA VAL A 91 14.43 23.76 -14.21
C VAL A 91 15.00 22.89 -15.30
#